data_AF-A0A087UN47-F1
#
_entry.id   AF-A0A087UN47-F1
#
_cell.length_a   1.000
_cell.length_b   1.000
_cell.length_c   1.000
_cell.angle_alpha   90.00
_cell.angle_beta   90.00
_cell.angle_gamma   90.00
#
_symmetry.space_group_name_H-M   'P 1'
#
loop_
_entity.id
_entity.type
_entity.pdbx_description
1 polymer ?
#
loop_
_entity_poly.entity_id
_entity_poly.type
_entity_poly.pdbx_seq_one_letter_code
_entity_poly.pdbx_strand_id
1 'polypeptide(L)'
;RFSIFQTGELHIRRVDHADGLQKYRCETRHRLTGETVLSTTTGRLLVAESFRDVPPRITDHKRLLKVPEGETLEAPCASQGFPIPTYEWYKKESRDRLQPLQIGNRFLQLDGTLVLRDARVEDSGHYVCKVQNSVGSDT
;
A
#
# COMPACT_ATOMS: atom_id res chain seq x y z
N ARG A 1 6.05 8.32 -3.10
CA ARG A 1 5.28 9.29 -2.29
C ARG A 1 3.79 9.12 -2.54
N PHE A 2 3.30 9.33 -3.77
CA PHE A 2 1.89 9.10 -4.11
C PHE A 2 1.68 7.74 -4.80
N SER A 3 0.57 7.08 -4.52
CA SER A 3 0.15 5.85 -5.19
C SER A 3 -1.36 5.88 -5.37
N ILE A 4 -1.86 5.50 -6.55
CA ILE A 4 -3.29 5.36 -6.78
C ILE A 4 -3.59 3.87 -6.89
N PHE A 5 -4.45 3.36 -6.02
CA PHE A 5 -4.86 1.96 -6.08
C PHE A 5 -5.83 1.70 -7.22
N GLN A 6 -5.93 0.44 -7.64
CA GLN A 6 -6.92 0.02 -8.64
C GLN A 6 -8.38 0.32 -8.22
N THR A 7 -8.63 0.56 -6.93
CA THR A 7 -9.93 1.01 -6.39
C THR A 7 -10.22 2.49 -6.66
N GLY A 8 -9.23 3.27 -7.11
CA GLY A 8 -9.30 4.72 -7.25
C GLY A 8 -8.88 5.49 -5.99
N GLU A 9 -8.51 4.80 -4.91
CA GLU A 9 -8.01 5.45 -3.69
C GLU A 9 -6.61 6.03 -3.89
N LEU A 10 -6.42 7.28 -3.45
CA LEU A 10 -5.12 7.92 -3.38
C LEU A 10 -4.46 7.61 -2.03
N HIS A 11 -3.29 7.00 -2.10
CA HIS A 11 -2.45 6.75 -0.95
C HIS A 11 -1.21 7.65 -0.99
N ILE A 12 -1.00 8.40 0.09
CA ILE A 12 0.11 9.32 0.26
C ILE A 12 1.00 8.78 1.37
N ARG A 13 2.23 8.44 1.00
CA ARG A 13 3.24 7.86 1.88
C ARG A 13 4.14 8.98 2.41
N ARG A 14 4.53 8.87 3.68
CA ARG A 14 5.39 9.85 4.37
C ARG A 14 4.81 11.27 4.24
N VAL A 15 3.58 11.43 4.72
CA VAL A 15 2.85 12.70 4.69
C VAL A 15 3.64 13.76 5.46
N ASP A 16 3.85 14.91 4.84
CA ASP A 16 4.49 16.07 5.46
C ASP A 16 3.55 17.29 5.44
N HIS A 17 3.96 18.37 6.11
CA HIS A 17 3.19 19.62 6.19
C HIS A 17 2.83 20.21 4.82
N ALA A 18 3.66 19.98 3.79
CA ALA A 18 3.41 20.50 2.44
C ALA A 18 2.28 19.74 1.72
N ASP A 19 2.00 18.48 2.08
CA ASP A 19 0.84 17.74 1.56
C ASP A 19 -0.48 18.40 2.01
N GLY A 20 -0.52 19.00 3.20
CA GLY A 20 -1.70 19.71 3.72
C GLY A 20 -2.01 21.03 3.01
N LEU A 21 -1.01 21.60 2.30
CA LEU A 21 -1.17 22.85 1.56
C LEU A 21 -1.76 22.64 0.15
N GLN A 22 -1.82 21.39 -0.31
CA GLN A 22 -2.27 21.03 -1.65
C GLN A 22 -3.77 20.71 -1.71
N LYS A 23 -4.36 20.86 -2.91
CA LYS A 23 -5.71 20.42 -3.22
C LYS A 23 -5.63 19.21 -4.13
N TYR A 24 -6.35 18.15 -3.78
CA TYR A 24 -6.36 16.90 -4.54
C TYR A 24 -7.69 16.77 -5.29
N ARG A 25 -7.64 16.27 -6.52
CA ARG A 25 -8.82 15.94 -7.31
C ARG A 25 -8.60 14.61 -8.02
N CYS A 26 -9.67 13.86 -8.19
CA CYS A 26 -9.64 12.64 -8.99
C CYS A 26 -9.75 13.00 -10.47
N GLU A 27 -8.85 12.45 -11.29
CA GLU A 27 -8.93 12.44 -12.75
C GLU A 27 -9.14 11.01 -13.22
N THR A 28 -10.21 10.77 -13.97
CA THR A 28 -10.46 9.50 -14.62
C THR A 28 -10.27 9.66 -16.12
N ARG A 29 -9.51 8.74 -16.74
CA ARG A 29 -9.27 8.71 -18.18
C ARG A 29 -9.85 7.44 -18.79
N HIS A 30 -10.74 7.59 -19.75
CA HIS A 30 -11.29 6.47 -20.48
C HIS A 30 -10.23 5.89 -21.42
N ARG A 31 -9.93 4.59 -21.27
CA ARG A 31 -8.77 3.95 -21.94
C ARG A 31 -8.88 3.92 -23.47
N LEU A 32 -10.09 3.85 -24.02
CA LEU A 32 -10.31 3.70 -25.47
C LEU A 32 -10.51 5.04 -26.18
N THR A 33 -11.27 5.95 -25.58
CA THR A 33 -11.60 7.24 -26.21
C THR A 33 -10.60 8.34 -25.85
N GLY A 34 -9.78 8.13 -24.81
CA GLY A 34 -8.87 9.15 -24.29
C GLY A 34 -9.57 10.28 -23.52
N GLU A 35 -10.90 10.24 -23.40
CA GLU A 35 -11.68 11.25 -22.68
C GLU A 35 -11.29 11.29 -21.20
N THR A 36 -11.16 12.48 -20.65
CA THR A 36 -10.79 12.73 -19.27
C THR A 36 -11.86 13.50 -18.55
N VAL A 37 -12.26 12.99 -17.38
CA VAL A 37 -13.24 13.62 -16.50
C VAL A 37 -12.59 13.89 -15.16
N LEU A 38 -12.81 15.10 -14.64
CA LEU A 38 -12.30 15.51 -13.35
C LEU A 38 -13.45 15.57 -12.33
N SER A 39 -13.20 15.09 -11.11
CA SER A 39 -14.19 15.17 -10.03
C SER A 39 -14.60 16.62 -9.76
N THR A 40 -15.89 16.88 -9.59
CA THR A 40 -16.43 18.21 -9.24
C THR A 40 -15.95 18.68 -7.86
N THR A 41 -15.66 17.74 -6.96
CA THR A 41 -15.17 18.02 -5.61
C THR A 41 -13.64 18.07 -5.57
N THR A 42 -13.12 18.88 -4.65
CA THR A 42 -11.68 18.90 -4.31
C THR A 42 -11.51 18.45 -2.86
N GLY A 43 -10.58 17.54 -2.64
CA GLY A 43 -10.15 17.12 -1.30
C GLY A 43 -9.05 18.03 -0.78
N ARG A 44 -9.10 18.34 0.51
CA ARG A 44 -7.99 18.95 1.26
C ARG A 44 -7.54 18.00 2.35
N LEU A 45 -6.24 17.86 2.52
CA LEU A 45 -5.67 17.13 3.64
C LEU A 45 -5.42 18.09 4.79
N LEU A 46 -5.75 17.65 6.00
CA LEU A 46 -5.31 18.33 7.22
C LEU A 46 -4.13 17.53 7.77
N VAL A 47 -2.94 18.09 7.63
CA VAL A 47 -1.73 17.50 8.20
C VAL A 47 -1.46 18.22 9.52
N ALA A 48 -1.55 17.47 10.60
CA ALA A 48 -1.24 17.94 11.94
C ALA A 48 -0.02 17.19 12.46
N GLU A 49 0.79 17.84 13.29
CA GLU A 49 1.86 17.15 14.00
C GLU A 49 1.26 16.14 14.98
N SER A 50 1.80 14.92 14.98
CA SER A 50 1.41 13.94 15.98
C SER A 50 2.13 14.26 17.29
N PHE A 51 1.39 14.78 18.28
CA PHE A 51 1.94 15.05 19.62
C PHE A 51 2.03 13.80 20.49
N ARG A 52 1.56 12.65 19.98
CA ARG A 52 1.57 11.38 20.70
C ARG A 52 1.97 10.25 19.77
N ASP A 53 2.60 9.28 20.39
CA ASP A 53 2.89 7.97 19.85
C ASP A 53 1.56 7.21 19.62
N VAL A 54 1.34 6.78 18.38
CA VAL A 54 0.15 6.07 17.92
C VAL A 54 0.57 4.71 17.38
N PRO A 55 0.04 3.59 17.91
CA PRO A 55 0.36 2.26 17.42
C PRO A 55 -0.03 2.11 15.95
N PRO A 56 0.69 1.28 15.18
CA PRO A 56 0.42 1.13 13.77
C PRO A 56 -0.89 0.36 13.58
N ARG A 57 -1.63 0.73 12.53
CA ARG A 57 -2.89 0.09 12.15
C ARG A 57 -2.98 -0.02 10.64
N ILE A 58 -3.17 -1.23 10.13
CA ILE A 58 -3.38 -1.50 8.71
C ILE A 58 -4.78 -1.02 8.33
N THR A 59 -4.83 -0.15 7.31
CA THR A 59 -6.07 0.40 6.76
C THR A 59 -6.43 -0.22 5.41
N ASP A 60 -5.54 -1.05 4.83
CA ASP A 60 -5.89 -1.82 3.65
C ASP A 60 -6.85 -2.95 4.02
N HIS A 61 -7.82 -3.19 3.14
CA HIS A 61 -8.86 -4.20 3.30
C HIS A 61 -8.88 -5.21 2.15
N LYS A 62 -7.96 -5.09 1.18
CA LYS A 62 -7.88 -6.04 0.07
C LYS A 62 -7.35 -7.39 0.56
N ARG A 63 -8.25 -8.37 0.57
CA ARG A 63 -7.95 -9.75 0.97
C ARG A 63 -7.58 -10.68 -0.20
N LEU A 64 -7.89 -10.28 -1.43
CA LEU A 64 -7.67 -11.10 -2.62
C LEU A 64 -7.18 -10.24 -3.78
N LEU A 65 -6.04 -10.62 -4.34
CA LEU A 65 -5.46 -10.03 -5.54
C LEU A 65 -5.33 -11.11 -6.62
N LYS A 66 -5.62 -10.76 -7.87
CA LYS A 66 -5.47 -11.64 -9.02
C LYS A 66 -4.59 -10.95 -10.04
N VAL A 67 -3.64 -11.68 -10.60
CA VAL A 67 -2.71 -11.21 -11.61
C VAL A 67 -2.54 -12.32 -12.66
N PRO A 68 -2.52 -12.00 -13.96
CA PRO A 68 -2.11 -12.95 -14.99
C PRO A 68 -0.66 -13.40 -14.82
N GLU A 69 -0.34 -14.60 -15.30
CA GLU A 69 1.04 -15.07 -15.35
C GLU A 69 1.92 -14.15 -16.22
N GLY A 70 3.15 -13.89 -15.77
CA GLY A 70 4.12 -13.00 -16.42
C GLY A 70 3.91 -11.51 -16.14
N GLU A 71 2.77 -11.11 -15.58
CA GLU A 71 2.51 -9.70 -15.24
C GLU A 71 3.13 -9.30 -13.89
N THR A 72 3.10 -8.00 -13.59
CA THR A 72 3.54 -7.45 -12.31
C THR A 72 2.35 -7.26 -11.38
N LEU A 73 2.43 -7.82 -10.17
CA LEU A 73 1.47 -7.64 -9.10
C LEU A 73 1.97 -6.58 -8.11
N GLU A 74 1.11 -5.65 -7.76
CA GLU A 74 1.32 -4.71 -6.65
C GLU A 74 0.33 -5.03 -5.53
N ALA A 75 0.86 -5.48 -4.40
CA ALA A 75 0.12 -5.79 -3.18
C ALA A 75 0.39 -4.72 -2.14
N PRO A 76 -0.50 -3.71 -2.01
CA PRO A 76 -0.33 -2.70 -1.00
C PRO A 76 -0.53 -3.23 0.41
N CYS A 77 0.13 -2.56 1.35
CA CYS A 77 -0.16 -2.63 2.77
C CYS A 77 -0.10 -1.18 3.27
N ALA A 78 -1.27 -0.55 3.28
CA ALA A 78 -1.42 0.80 3.81
C ALA A 78 -1.61 0.72 5.33
N SER A 79 -0.84 1.50 6.08
CA SER A 79 -1.01 1.61 7.53
C SER A 79 -0.86 3.04 8.01
N GLN A 80 -1.50 3.33 9.14
CA GLN A 80 -1.40 4.59 9.88
C GLN A 80 -0.68 4.34 11.20
N GLY A 81 0.13 5.28 11.66
CA GLY A 81 0.85 5.17 12.93
C GLY A 81 1.91 6.26 13.07
N PHE A 82 2.28 6.56 14.31
CA PHE A 82 3.35 7.50 14.62
C PHE A 82 4.18 6.97 15.81
N PRO A 83 5.52 6.91 15.73
CA PRO A 83 6.38 7.20 14.58
C PRO A 83 6.05 6.35 13.34
N ILE A 84 6.55 6.77 12.17
CA ILE A 84 6.26 6.11 10.88
C ILE A 84 6.65 4.61 10.99
N PRO A 85 5.71 3.69 10.73
CA PRO A 85 5.97 2.27 10.90
C PRO A 85 6.89 1.70 9.82
N THR A 86 7.62 0.66 10.20
CA THR A 86 8.36 -0.21 9.29
C THR A 86 7.49 -1.38 8.86
N TYR A 87 7.83 -1.96 7.71
CA TYR A 87 7.04 -2.99 7.04
C TYR A 87 7.88 -4.23 6.78
N GLU A 88 7.28 -5.39 6.98
CA GLU A 88 7.88 -6.69 6.69
C GLU A 88 6.83 -7.59 6.03
N TRP A 89 7.22 -8.31 4.99
CA TRP A 89 6.33 -9.24 4.29
C TRP A 89 6.69 -10.69 4.57
N TYR A 90 5.66 -11.52 4.70
CA TYR A 90 5.79 -12.93 4.99
C TYR A 90 4.93 -13.75 4.03
N LYS A 91 5.44 -14.91 3.58
CA LYS A 91 4.62 -15.93 2.92
C LYS A 91 4.16 -16.93 3.97
N LYS A 92 2.86 -17.20 4.00
CA LYS A 92 2.25 -18.16 4.93
C LYS A 92 2.31 -19.56 4.32
N GLU A 93 3.17 -20.41 4.87
CA GLU A 93 3.37 -21.78 4.39
C GLU A 93 2.38 -22.76 5.04
N SER A 94 1.97 -22.51 6.29
CA SER A 94 0.95 -23.27 7.00
C SER A 94 0.17 -22.37 7.97
N ARG A 95 -0.79 -22.92 8.73
CA ARG A 95 -1.61 -22.09 9.64
C ARG A 95 -0.78 -21.30 10.64
N ASP A 96 0.32 -21.90 11.13
CA ASP A 96 1.13 -21.40 12.22
C ASP A 96 2.57 -21.04 11.79
N ARG A 97 2.87 -21.11 10.49
CA ARG A 97 4.23 -20.85 9.97
C ARG A 97 4.22 -19.70 8.96
N LEU A 98 4.83 -18.58 9.38
CA LEU A 98 5.15 -17.43 8.55
C LEU A 98 6.64 -17.49 8.19
N GLN A 99 6.93 -17.47 6.89
CA GLN A 99 8.29 -17.38 6.39
C GLN A 99 8.56 -15.94 5.93
N PRO A 100 9.61 -15.27 6.44
CA PRO A 100 10.02 -13.97 5.95
C PRO A 100 10.27 -14.02 4.44
N LEU A 101 9.65 -13.10 3.71
CA LEU A 101 9.81 -13.04 2.26
C LEU A 101 11.19 -12.47 1.94
N GLN A 102 11.96 -13.19 1.14
CA GLN A 102 13.26 -12.71 0.70
C GLN A 102 13.07 -11.62 -0.35
N ILE A 103 13.34 -10.38 0.05
CA ILE A 103 13.28 -9.23 -0.85
C ILE A 103 14.53 -9.22 -1.73
N GLY A 104 14.33 -9.19 -3.04
CA GLY A 104 15.38 -9.30 -4.04
C GLY A 104 14.87 -10.00 -5.30
N ASN A 105 15.47 -9.68 -6.44
CA ASN A 105 15.09 -10.21 -7.75
C ASN A 105 13.62 -9.88 -8.14
N ARG A 106 12.72 -10.87 -8.14
CA ARG A 106 11.31 -10.73 -8.55
C ARG A 106 10.42 -10.09 -7.48
N PHE A 107 10.75 -10.26 -6.21
CA PHE A 107 10.04 -9.62 -5.09
C PHE A 107 10.76 -8.34 -4.66
N LEU A 108 10.05 -7.23 -4.70
CA LEU A 108 10.54 -5.92 -4.28
C LEU A 108 9.62 -5.36 -3.21
N GLN A 109 10.18 -4.67 -2.24
CA GLN A 109 9.41 -3.96 -1.23
C GLN A 109 9.61 -2.45 -1.41
N LEU A 110 8.50 -1.74 -1.67
CA LEU A 110 8.46 -0.29 -1.77
C LEU A 110 7.66 0.23 -0.58
N ASP A 111 8.35 0.55 0.51
CA ASP A 111 7.76 0.83 1.83
C ASP A 111 6.88 -0.36 2.27
N GLY A 112 5.56 -0.15 2.39
CA GLY A 112 4.59 -1.22 2.68
C GLY A 112 4.07 -1.98 1.46
N THR A 113 4.33 -1.54 0.23
CA THR A 113 3.82 -2.24 -0.96
C THR A 113 4.78 -3.34 -1.38
N LEU A 114 4.28 -4.57 -1.45
CA LEU A 114 4.98 -5.68 -2.07
C LEU A 114 4.74 -5.66 -3.58
N VAL A 115 5.82 -5.72 -4.36
CA VAL A 115 5.78 -5.78 -5.81
C VAL A 115 6.38 -7.12 -6.25
N LEU A 116 5.60 -7.92 -6.96
CA LEU A 116 6.04 -9.17 -7.57
C LEU A 116 6.08 -8.98 -9.09
N ARG A 117 7.28 -9.04 -9.67
CA ARG A 117 7.49 -9.01 -11.12
C ARG A 117 7.52 -10.43 -11.68
N ASP A 118 7.07 -10.61 -12.93
CA ASP A 118 7.05 -11.93 -13.59
C ASP A 118 6.31 -12.95 -12.70
N ALA A 119 5.03 -12.68 -12.43
CA ALA A 119 4.22 -13.50 -11.54
C ALA A 119 4.04 -14.91 -12.11
N ARG A 120 4.24 -15.94 -11.28
CA ARG A 120 4.14 -17.35 -11.66
C ARG A 120 3.07 -18.05 -10.85
N VAL A 121 2.55 -19.16 -11.39
CA VAL A 121 1.54 -19.97 -10.68
C VAL A 121 2.03 -20.44 -9.31
N GLU A 122 3.32 -20.78 -9.19
CA GLU A 122 4.01 -21.18 -7.94
C GLU A 122 4.10 -20.06 -6.88
N ASP A 123 3.99 -18.80 -7.29
CA ASP A 123 3.95 -17.67 -6.35
C ASP A 123 2.61 -17.56 -5.63
N SER A 124 1.58 -18.28 -6.07
CA SER A 124 0.26 -18.29 -5.43
C SER A 124 0.36 -18.68 -3.96
N GLY A 125 -0.39 -17.98 -3.11
CA GLY A 125 -0.40 -18.25 -1.68
C GLY A 125 -0.97 -17.11 -0.85
N HIS A 126 -0.86 -17.25 0.46
CA HIS A 126 -1.25 -16.22 1.41
C HIS A 126 -0.02 -15.44 1.83
N TYR A 127 -0.08 -14.12 1.65
CA TYR A 127 0.97 -13.20 2.06
C TYR A 127 0.45 -12.36 3.23
N VAL A 128 1.32 -12.08 4.20
CA VAL A 128 1.00 -11.30 5.39
C VAL A 128 1.95 -10.12 5.43
N CYS A 129 1.40 -8.92 5.59
CA CYS A 129 2.16 -7.72 5.86
C CYS A 129 2.17 -7.49 7.37
N LYS A 130 3.34 -7.38 7.97
CA LYS A 130 3.50 -6.95 9.34
C LYS A 130 3.97 -5.51 9.35
N VAL A 131 3.29 -4.67 10.12
CA VAL A 131 3.66 -3.27 10.34
C VAL A 131 4.01 -3.06 11.80
N GLN A 132 5.09 -2.33 12.09
CA GLN A 132 5.51 -2.08 13.48
C GLN A 132 6.14 -0.71 13.66
N ASN A 133 5.96 -0.13 14.85
CA ASN A 133 6.69 1.04 15.31
C ASN A 133 7.08 0.86 16.79
N SER A 134 7.61 1.92 17.43
CA SER A 134 8.02 1.88 18.85
C SER A 134 6.89 1.61 19.84
N VAL A 135 5.64 1.73 19.41
CA VAL A 135 4.43 1.71 20.24
C VAL A 135 3.65 0.40 20.09
N GLY A 136 3.88 -0.35 19.00
CA GLY A 136 3.20 -1.62 18.76
C GLY A 136 3.39 -2.17 17.35
N SER A 137 2.56 -3.15 17.01
CA SER A 137 2.55 -3.82 15.71
C SER A 137 1.14 -4.25 15.28
N ASP A 138 0.91 -4.38 13.97
CA ASP A 138 -0.33 -4.88 13.37
C ASP A 138 -0.04 -5.78 12.16
N THR A 139 -0.96 -6.67 11.78
CA THR A 139 -0.80 -7.70 10.72
C THR A 139 -2.10 -8.04 9.98
#